data_AF-A2I890-F1
#
_entry.id   AF-A2I890-F1
#
_cell.length_a   1.000
_cell.length_b   1.000
_cell.length_c   1.000
_cell.angle_alpha   90.00
_cell.angle_beta   90.00
_cell.angle_gamma   90.00
#
_symmetry.space_group_name_H-M   'P 1'
#
loop_
_entity.id
_entity.type
_entity.pdbx_description
1 polymer ?
#
loop_
_entity_poly.entity_id
_entity_poly.type
_entity_poly.pdbx_seq_one_letter_code
_entity_poly.pdbx_strand_id
1 'polypeptide(L)'
;MGIDLGNLAALRTFRVLRALKTVAIVPGLKTIVGAVIESVKNLRDVIILTMFSLSVFALMGLQIYMGVLTQKCIREFPMDGSWGNLSDENWERFNNNDSNWYFSETGDTPLCGNSSGAGQCEEGYICLQGYGDNPNYGYTSFDTFGWAFLSAFRLMTQDYWENLYQLVLRSAGPWHMLFFIVIIFLGSFYLVNLILAIVAMSYDELQKKAEEEEAAEEEALREAEEAAAAKAAKLEAQAAAAAAAANPEIAKSPSDFSCHSYELFVNQEKGNDDNNKEKMSIRSEGLESVSEITRTTAPTATAAGTAKARKVSA
;
A
#
# COMPACT_ATOMS: atom_id res chain seq x y z
N MET A 1 50.38 -4.14 -2.01
CA MET A 1 49.64 -2.87 -1.94
C MET A 1 48.64 -2.97 -0.79
N GLY A 2 48.94 -2.35 0.35
CA GLY A 2 47.91 -2.08 1.34
C GLY A 2 47.07 -0.92 0.81
N ILE A 3 45.75 -1.07 0.78
CA ILE A 3 44.86 0.02 0.41
C ILE A 3 44.63 0.83 1.68
N ASP A 4 45.15 2.06 1.73
CA ASP A 4 44.80 3.04 2.76
C ASP A 4 43.35 3.50 2.54
N LEU A 5 42.41 2.65 2.93
CA LEU A 5 41.03 3.06 3.11
C LEU A 5 41.03 4.04 4.30
N GLY A 6 40.63 5.29 4.05
CA GLY A 6 40.76 6.41 4.99
C GLY A 6 39.91 6.29 6.28
N ASN A 7 39.31 7.40 6.74
CA ASN A 7 38.55 7.41 7.99
C ASN A 7 37.20 6.66 7.89
N LEU A 8 37.25 5.33 7.82
CA LEU A 8 36.12 4.41 7.78
C LEU A 8 35.43 4.24 9.15
N ALA A 9 35.37 5.30 9.95
CA ALA A 9 34.57 5.30 11.19
C ALA A 9 33.10 4.92 10.89
N ALA A 10 32.58 5.29 9.73
CA ALA A 10 31.27 4.86 9.24
C ALA A 10 31.14 3.33 9.09
N LEU A 11 32.15 2.60 8.61
CA LEU A 11 32.03 1.12 8.53
C LEU A 11 31.95 0.45 9.92
N ARG A 12 32.39 1.15 10.98
CA ARG A 12 32.21 0.68 12.37
C ARG A 12 30.78 0.80 12.86
N THR A 13 29.86 1.49 12.17
CA THR A 13 28.43 1.47 12.50
C THR A 13 27.75 0.21 11.93
N PHE A 14 28.21 -0.33 10.79
CA PHE A 14 27.66 -1.57 10.22
C PHE A 14 27.76 -2.80 11.14
N ARG A 15 28.63 -2.79 12.15
CA ARG A 15 28.62 -3.84 13.20
C ARG A 15 27.29 -3.90 13.98
N VAL A 16 26.48 -2.84 13.96
CA VAL A 16 25.12 -2.82 14.52
C VAL A 16 24.19 -3.73 13.71
N LEU A 17 24.43 -3.95 12.41
CA LEU A 17 23.66 -4.91 11.60
C LEU A 17 23.76 -6.35 12.13
N ARG A 18 24.76 -6.67 12.98
CA ARG A 18 24.78 -7.96 13.70
C ARG A 18 23.53 -8.18 14.57
N ALA A 19 22.88 -7.10 15.01
CA ALA A 19 21.61 -7.17 15.74
C ALA A 19 20.49 -7.69 14.85
N LEU A 20 20.48 -7.37 13.55
CA LEU A 20 19.52 -7.95 12.58
C LEU A 20 19.68 -9.46 12.41
N LYS A 21 20.79 -10.07 12.88
CA LYS A 21 20.92 -11.53 12.92
C LYS A 21 19.84 -12.18 13.80
N THR A 22 19.26 -11.47 14.78
CA THR A 22 18.14 -12.01 15.58
C THR A 22 16.88 -12.25 14.73
N VAL A 23 16.65 -11.45 13.69
CA VAL A 23 15.57 -11.66 12.69
C VAL A 23 15.70 -13.02 12.02
N ALA A 24 16.93 -13.43 11.70
CA ALA A 24 17.20 -14.72 11.06
C ALA A 24 17.20 -15.91 12.05
N ILE A 25 17.36 -15.65 13.36
CA ILE A 25 17.40 -16.69 14.40
C ILE A 25 16.00 -16.98 14.96
N VAL A 26 15.13 -15.96 15.07
CA VAL A 26 13.77 -16.09 15.62
C VAL A 26 12.77 -16.34 14.49
N PRO A 27 12.15 -17.54 14.38
CA PRO A 27 11.31 -17.90 13.24
C PRO A 27 10.16 -16.92 12.98
N GLY A 28 9.44 -16.52 14.03
CA GLY A 28 8.32 -15.57 13.90
C GLY A 28 8.74 -14.18 13.40
N LEU A 29 9.94 -13.71 13.77
CA LEU A 29 10.44 -12.41 13.33
C LEU A 29 10.89 -12.43 11.86
N LYS A 30 11.39 -13.58 11.38
CA LYS A 30 11.68 -13.81 9.96
C LYS A 30 10.42 -13.66 9.10
N THR A 31 9.29 -14.24 9.52
CA THR A 31 8.00 -14.15 8.81
C THR A 31 7.48 -12.71 8.75
N ILE A 32 7.51 -11.98 9.88
CA ILE A 32 7.09 -10.57 9.94
C ILE A 32 7.93 -9.70 8.98
N VAL A 33 9.26 -9.83 9.01
CA VAL A 33 10.14 -9.05 8.13
C VAL A 33 9.98 -9.43 6.66
N GLY A 34 9.69 -10.71 6.36
CA GLY A 34 9.30 -11.16 5.03
C GLY A 34 8.04 -10.46 4.52
N ALA A 35 6.97 -10.44 5.33
CA ALA A 35 5.72 -9.75 4.99
C ALA A 35 5.90 -8.23 4.81
N VAL A 36 6.74 -7.59 5.64
CA VAL A 36 7.09 -6.16 5.48
C VAL A 36 7.84 -5.89 4.17
N ILE A 37 8.77 -6.76 3.77
CA ILE A 37 9.49 -6.60 2.49
C ILE A 37 8.56 -6.85 1.29
N GLU A 38 7.62 -7.80 1.40
CA GLU A 38 6.66 -8.08 0.32
C GLU A 38 5.67 -6.94 0.13
N SER A 39 5.10 -6.42 1.22
CA SER A 39 4.18 -5.27 1.18
C SER A 39 4.82 -4.00 0.59
N VAL A 40 6.12 -3.77 0.76
CA VAL A 40 6.82 -2.67 0.07
C VAL A 40 6.81 -2.82 -1.46
N LYS A 41 6.82 -4.04 -2.00
CA LYS A 41 6.71 -4.26 -3.46
C LYS A 41 5.32 -3.90 -3.99
N ASN A 42 4.28 -4.23 -3.23
CA ASN A 42 2.89 -3.88 -3.58
C ASN A 42 2.67 -2.36 -3.59
N LEU A 43 3.45 -1.61 -2.80
CA LEU A 43 3.46 -0.15 -2.80
C LEU A 43 4.34 0.50 -3.87
N ARG A 44 5.06 -0.28 -4.70
CA ARG A 44 5.95 0.25 -5.74
C ARG A 44 5.27 1.26 -6.65
N ASP A 45 4.09 0.93 -7.17
CA ASP A 45 3.40 1.78 -8.14
C ASP A 45 2.86 3.05 -7.48
N VAL A 46 2.48 2.98 -6.20
CA VAL A 46 2.13 4.12 -5.35
C VAL A 46 3.34 5.03 -5.11
N ILE A 47 4.51 4.46 -4.82
CA ILE A 47 5.76 5.20 -4.64
C ILE A 47 6.16 5.90 -5.94
N ILE A 48 6.00 5.26 -7.09
CA ILE A 48 6.27 5.89 -8.40
C ILE A 48 5.30 7.06 -8.64
N LEU A 49 4.00 6.87 -8.37
CA LEU A 49 2.99 7.92 -8.54
C LEU A 49 3.22 9.11 -7.60
N THR A 50 3.54 8.87 -6.33
CA THR A 50 3.81 9.93 -5.35
C THR A 50 5.08 10.70 -5.68
N MET A 51 6.16 10.02 -6.07
CA MET A 51 7.40 10.65 -6.57
C MET A 51 7.15 11.50 -7.82
N PHE A 52 6.30 11.05 -8.74
CA PHE A 52 5.90 11.82 -9.92
C PHE A 52 5.12 13.08 -9.55
N SER A 53 4.06 12.96 -8.74
CA SER A 53 3.26 14.12 -8.32
C SER A 53 4.07 15.13 -7.50
N LEU A 54 4.93 14.67 -6.59
CA LEU A 54 5.86 15.53 -5.84
C LEU A 54 6.82 16.26 -6.77
N SER A 55 7.31 15.61 -7.82
CA SER A 55 8.20 16.24 -8.81
C SER A 55 7.49 17.36 -9.57
N VAL A 56 6.21 17.19 -9.93
CA VAL A 56 5.41 18.25 -10.58
C VAL A 56 5.24 19.46 -9.66
N PHE A 57 4.90 19.24 -8.39
CA PHE A 57 4.78 20.34 -7.40
C PHE A 57 6.12 20.99 -7.07
N ALA A 58 7.21 20.22 -6.99
CA ALA A 58 8.56 20.72 -6.77
C ALA A 58 9.02 21.62 -7.91
N LEU A 59 8.77 21.22 -9.17
CA LEU A 59 9.06 22.06 -10.33
C LEU A 59 8.20 23.33 -10.35
N MET A 60 6.91 23.24 -10.00
CA MET A 60 6.04 24.42 -9.89
C MET A 60 6.53 25.38 -8.80
N GLY A 61 6.88 24.87 -7.63
CA GLY A 61 7.44 25.66 -6.52
C GLY A 61 8.78 26.30 -6.86
N LEU A 62 9.69 25.56 -7.50
CA LEU A 62 10.96 26.06 -8.02
C LEU A 62 10.76 27.25 -8.97
N GLN A 63 9.87 27.16 -9.96
CA GLN A 63 9.66 28.24 -10.92
C GLN A 63 9.03 29.51 -10.31
N ILE A 64 8.25 29.38 -9.23
CA ILE A 64 7.55 30.52 -8.60
C ILE A 64 8.38 31.13 -7.46
N TYR A 65 9.19 30.34 -6.75
CA TYR A 65 9.82 30.75 -5.48
C TYR A 65 11.35 30.71 -5.47
N MET A 66 12.02 30.51 -6.62
CA MET A 66 13.48 30.56 -6.71
C MET A 66 14.05 31.88 -6.16
N GLY A 67 14.84 31.79 -5.10
CA GLY A 67 15.45 32.91 -4.38
C GLY A 67 14.49 33.76 -3.56
N VAL A 68 13.17 33.48 -3.53
CA VAL A 68 12.20 34.30 -2.79
C VAL A 68 12.43 34.23 -1.27
N LEU A 69 12.98 33.12 -0.79
CA LEU A 69 13.30 32.90 0.62
C LEU A 69 14.65 33.53 1.06
N THR A 70 15.43 34.11 0.14
CA THR A 70 16.61 34.94 0.43
C THR A 70 16.33 36.45 0.33
N GLN A 71 15.04 36.85 0.42
CA GLN A 71 14.65 38.26 0.47
C GLN A 71 14.82 38.83 1.89
N LYS A 72 15.67 39.86 2.03
CA LYS A 72 16.03 40.48 3.31
C LYS A 72 15.90 42.01 3.24
N CYS A 73 15.59 42.61 4.39
CA CYS A 73 15.64 44.06 4.56
C CYS A 73 17.10 44.50 4.76
N ILE A 74 17.61 45.31 3.84
CA ILE A 74 18.95 45.90 3.88
C ILE A 74 18.80 47.42 3.98
N ARG A 75 19.66 48.11 4.73
CA ARG A 75 19.62 49.57 4.81
C ARG A 75 19.71 50.22 3.43
N GLU A 76 19.14 51.41 3.29
CA GLU A 76 19.39 52.24 2.11
C GLU A 76 20.87 52.64 2.05
N PHE A 77 21.44 52.70 0.83
CA PHE A 77 22.84 53.06 0.65
C PHE A 77 23.06 54.55 1.02
N PRO A 78 23.99 54.86 1.94
CA PRO A 78 24.14 56.22 2.47
C PRO A 78 24.76 57.16 1.43
N MET A 79 24.03 58.23 1.10
CA MET A 79 24.50 59.29 0.19
C MET A 79 25.54 60.24 0.84
N ASP A 80 25.78 60.11 2.15
CA ASP A 80 26.75 60.92 2.91
C ASP A 80 28.23 60.57 2.60
N GLY A 81 28.48 59.65 1.66
CA GLY A 81 29.81 59.27 1.21
C GLY A 81 30.56 58.32 2.14
N SER A 82 29.96 57.87 3.25
CA SER A 82 30.59 56.97 4.23
C SER A 82 31.02 55.62 3.65
N TRP A 83 30.39 55.19 2.55
CA TRP A 83 30.71 53.95 1.81
C TRP A 83 31.36 54.20 0.44
N GLY A 84 31.83 55.43 0.21
CA GLY A 84 32.34 55.89 -1.09
C GLY A 84 31.24 56.43 -2.00
N ASN A 85 31.58 56.65 -3.28
CA ASN A 85 30.59 57.02 -4.30
C ASN A 85 29.74 55.81 -4.69
N LEU A 86 28.52 56.05 -5.17
CA LEU A 86 27.63 55.02 -5.70
C LEU A 86 28.26 54.38 -6.95
N SER A 87 28.70 53.13 -6.80
CA SER A 87 29.19 52.26 -7.87
C SER A 87 28.72 50.84 -7.59
N ASP A 88 28.61 50.01 -8.63
CA ASP A 88 28.11 48.63 -8.52
C ASP A 88 28.91 47.82 -7.48
N GLU A 89 30.24 47.97 -7.46
CA GLU A 89 31.13 47.30 -6.50
C GLU A 89 30.92 47.80 -5.05
N ASN A 90 30.74 49.10 -4.84
CA ASN A 90 30.48 49.64 -3.49
C ASN A 90 29.08 49.25 -3.00
N TRP A 91 28.10 49.20 -3.90
CA TRP A 91 26.73 48.77 -3.63
C TRP A 91 26.66 47.29 -3.27
N GLU A 92 27.30 46.42 -4.05
CA GLU A 92 27.39 44.99 -3.78
C GLU A 92 28.14 44.71 -2.47
N ARG A 93 29.28 45.39 -2.21
CA ARG A 93 30.02 45.28 -0.94
C ARG A 93 29.21 45.77 0.26
N PHE A 94 28.36 46.77 0.08
CA PHE A 94 27.46 47.26 1.12
C PHE A 94 26.34 46.26 1.42
N ASN A 95 25.69 45.69 0.41
CA ASN A 95 24.60 44.72 0.59
C ASN A 95 25.09 43.36 1.09
N ASN A 96 26.31 42.94 0.73
CA ASN A 96 26.92 41.70 1.23
C ASN A 96 27.51 41.83 2.65
N ASN A 97 27.40 42.98 3.32
CA ASN A 97 27.78 43.11 4.72
C ASN A 97 26.57 42.92 5.63
N ASP A 98 26.53 41.79 6.32
CA ASP A 98 25.49 41.41 7.29
C ASP A 98 25.16 42.53 8.29
N SER A 99 26.14 43.36 8.66
CA SER A 99 25.95 44.51 9.58
C SER A 99 24.94 45.55 9.08
N ASN A 100 24.66 45.58 7.78
CA ASN A 100 23.70 46.48 7.13
C ASN A 100 22.30 45.86 7.00
N TRP A 101 22.12 44.59 7.38
CA TRP A 101 20.83 43.91 7.36
C TRP A 101 19.98 44.27 8.58
N TYR A 102 18.67 44.09 8.48
CA TYR A 102 17.77 44.22 9.60
C TYR A 102 17.76 42.93 10.44
N PHE A 103 17.99 43.06 11.75
CA PHE A 103 17.84 41.99 12.73
C PHE A 103 16.67 42.31 13.66
N SER A 104 15.81 41.31 13.86
CA SER A 104 14.78 41.30 14.90
C SER A 104 15.41 41.34 16.30
N GLU A 105 14.62 41.70 17.32
CA GLU A 105 15.01 41.60 18.74
C GLU A 105 15.45 40.17 19.14
N THR A 106 14.99 39.15 18.41
CA THR A 106 15.36 37.73 18.57
C THR A 106 16.70 37.36 17.93
N GLY A 107 17.32 38.25 17.16
CA GLY A 107 18.52 37.98 16.36
C GLY A 107 18.24 37.36 14.97
N ASP A 108 16.98 37.08 14.64
CA ASP A 108 16.60 36.57 13.32
C ASP A 108 16.55 37.68 12.26
N THR A 109 16.85 37.35 11.01
CA THR A 109 16.68 38.26 9.86
C THR A 109 15.33 37.98 9.17
N PRO A 110 14.26 38.74 9.48
CA PRO A 110 12.93 38.49 8.95
C PRO A 110 12.92 38.68 7.44
N LEU A 111 12.14 37.85 6.75
CA LEU A 111 11.91 37.99 5.32
C LEU A 111 11.03 39.21 5.01
N CYS A 112 11.16 39.73 3.80
CA CYS A 112 10.39 40.85 3.29
C CYS A 112 9.92 40.56 1.87
N GLY A 113 9.04 41.41 1.34
CA GLY A 113 8.63 41.36 -0.07
C GLY A 113 8.12 42.70 -0.59
N ASN A 114 8.30 42.92 -1.90
CA ASN A 114 7.82 44.12 -2.59
C ASN A 114 6.35 43.99 -3.07
N SER A 115 5.73 42.81 -2.95
CA SER A 115 4.33 42.57 -3.31
C SER A 115 3.36 43.25 -2.33
N SER A 116 2.19 43.68 -2.81
CA SER A 116 1.13 44.22 -1.95
C SER A 116 0.68 43.20 -0.89
N GLY A 117 0.86 43.53 0.39
CA GLY A 117 0.53 42.66 1.53
C GLY A 117 1.61 41.64 1.90
N ALA A 118 2.80 41.69 1.27
CA ALA A 118 3.98 41.01 1.77
C ALA A 118 4.55 41.73 3.02
N GLY A 119 5.55 41.13 3.65
CA GLY A 119 6.25 41.69 4.80
C GLY A 119 7.04 42.94 4.41
N GLN A 120 6.70 44.07 5.02
CA GLN A 120 7.39 45.33 4.80
C GLN A 120 8.64 45.45 5.70
N CYS A 121 9.59 46.25 5.24
CA CYS A 121 10.75 46.69 6.01
C CYS A 121 10.42 47.97 6.80
N GLU A 122 11.25 48.31 7.80
CA GLU A 122 11.19 49.60 8.49
C GLU A 122 11.68 50.76 7.59
N GLU A 123 11.43 52.00 8.00
CA GLU A 123 11.90 53.19 7.27
C GLU A 123 13.44 53.20 7.15
N GLY A 124 13.96 53.52 5.96
CA GLY A 124 15.39 53.47 5.65
C GLY A 124 15.93 52.07 5.36
N TYR A 125 15.07 51.07 5.19
CA TYR A 125 15.42 49.72 4.72
C TYR A 125 14.66 49.34 3.44
N ILE A 126 15.37 48.79 2.47
CA ILE A 126 14.85 48.26 1.21
C ILE A 126 14.88 46.73 1.19
N CYS A 127 13.87 46.12 0.56
CA CYS A 127 13.80 44.67 0.41
C CYS A 127 14.58 44.21 -0.83
N LEU A 128 15.65 43.45 -0.62
CA LEU A 128 16.52 42.93 -1.68
C LEU A 128 16.58 41.40 -1.64
N GLN A 129 16.66 40.78 -2.83
CA GLN A 129 16.70 39.34 -3.03
C GLN A 129 18.13 38.85 -3.29
N GLY A 130 18.46 37.63 -2.84
CA GLY A 130 19.75 37.01 -3.11
C GLY A 130 20.85 37.35 -2.09
N TYR A 131 20.52 38.08 -1.04
CA TYR A 131 21.44 38.46 0.02
C TYR A 131 21.13 37.69 1.30
N GLY A 132 22.10 36.90 1.77
CA GLY A 132 21.99 36.10 2.98
C GLY A 132 21.35 34.72 2.79
N ASP A 133 21.50 33.90 3.84
CA ASP A 133 21.11 32.50 3.82
C ASP A 133 19.60 32.28 3.83
N ASN A 134 19.19 31.17 3.20
CA ASN A 134 17.83 30.66 3.28
C ASN A 134 17.46 30.28 4.75
N PRO A 135 16.19 30.39 5.14
CA PRO A 135 15.72 30.05 6.49
C PRO A 135 16.09 28.63 6.93
N ASN A 136 16.12 28.42 8.24
CA ASN A 136 16.35 27.14 8.89
C ASN A 136 17.69 26.50 8.45
N TYR A 137 18.80 27.23 8.64
CA TYR A 137 20.17 26.82 8.28
C TYR A 137 20.35 26.47 6.78
N GLY A 138 19.64 27.18 5.90
CA GLY A 138 19.68 26.93 4.45
C GLY A 138 18.78 25.80 3.95
N TYR A 139 18.16 25.01 4.85
CA TYR A 139 17.39 23.82 4.47
C TYR A 139 15.98 24.11 3.93
N THR A 140 15.45 25.31 4.17
CA THR A 140 14.12 25.71 3.71
C THR A 140 14.25 26.66 2.53
N SER A 141 14.27 26.12 1.31
CA SER A 141 14.38 26.88 0.06
C SER A 141 13.62 26.23 -1.10
N PHE A 142 13.49 26.97 -2.20
CA PHE A 142 12.99 26.48 -3.49
C PHE A 142 13.99 26.69 -4.63
N ASP A 143 15.27 26.93 -4.30
CA ASP A 143 16.26 27.44 -5.27
C ASP A 143 16.85 26.35 -6.17
N THR A 144 16.79 25.09 -5.72
CA THR A 144 17.20 23.92 -6.50
C THR A 144 16.11 22.86 -6.44
N PHE A 145 16.07 21.98 -7.44
CA PHE A 145 15.07 20.90 -7.49
C PHE A 145 15.08 20.02 -6.22
N GLY A 146 16.26 19.75 -5.64
CA GLY A 146 16.37 18.92 -4.43
C GLY A 146 15.71 19.56 -3.20
N TRP A 147 15.97 20.85 -2.95
CA TRP A 147 15.33 21.57 -1.85
C TRP A 147 13.85 21.85 -2.11
N ALA A 148 13.48 22.19 -3.35
CA ALA A 148 12.08 22.33 -3.76
C ALA A 148 11.30 21.01 -3.60
N PHE A 149 11.93 19.85 -3.87
CA PHE A 149 11.35 18.53 -3.65
C PHE A 149 11.18 18.20 -2.17
N LEU A 150 12.17 18.50 -1.33
CA LEU A 150 12.06 18.35 0.13
C LEU A 150 10.95 19.25 0.70
N SER A 151 10.88 20.50 0.24
CA SER A 151 9.82 21.45 0.60
C SER A 151 8.44 20.95 0.15
N ALA A 152 8.30 20.44 -1.08
CA ALA A 152 7.05 19.85 -1.57
C ALA A 152 6.65 18.59 -0.78
N PHE A 153 7.61 17.74 -0.41
CA PHE A 153 7.38 16.56 0.44
C PHE A 153 6.88 16.98 1.83
N ARG A 154 7.53 17.96 2.48
CA ARG A 154 7.10 18.56 3.77
C ARG A 154 5.67 19.11 3.72
N LEU A 155 5.28 19.73 2.60
CA LEU A 155 3.91 20.20 2.38
C LEU A 155 2.91 19.04 2.19
N MET A 156 3.28 17.99 1.45
CA MET A 156 2.45 16.80 1.28
C MET A 156 2.22 16.05 2.60
N THR A 157 3.25 15.91 3.45
CA THR A 157 3.14 15.26 4.77
C THR A 157 2.55 16.16 5.84
N GLN A 158 2.32 17.44 5.54
CA GLN A 158 1.83 18.45 6.47
C GLN A 158 2.71 18.59 7.73
N ASP A 159 4.04 18.48 7.57
CA ASP A 159 5.00 18.57 8.68
C ASP A 159 5.53 20.00 8.84
N TYR A 160 5.17 20.66 9.95
CA TYR A 160 5.51 22.06 10.25
C TYR A 160 5.26 23.01 9.05
N TRP A 161 4.26 22.70 8.23
CA TRP A 161 4.04 23.29 6.91
C TRP A 161 3.61 24.76 7.01
N GLU A 162 2.97 25.14 8.11
CA GLU A 162 2.47 26.47 8.41
C GLU A 162 3.61 27.50 8.53
N ASN A 163 4.80 27.07 8.97
CA ASN A 163 6.00 27.91 8.99
C ASN A 163 6.49 28.23 7.56
N LEU A 164 6.56 27.22 6.68
CA LEU A 164 6.92 27.44 5.27
C LEU A 164 5.88 28.30 4.54
N TYR A 165 4.60 28.06 4.82
CA TYR A 165 3.48 28.87 4.35
C TYR A 165 3.62 30.33 4.78
N GLN A 166 3.85 30.61 6.06
CA GLN A 166 4.04 31.98 6.58
C GLN A 166 5.27 32.67 5.97
N LEU A 167 6.39 31.97 5.83
CA LEU A 167 7.60 32.50 5.19
C LEU A 167 7.33 32.91 3.74
N VAL A 168 6.70 32.04 2.95
CA VAL A 168 6.40 32.32 1.54
C VAL A 168 5.34 33.43 1.38
N LEU A 169 4.30 33.47 2.21
CA LEU A 169 3.34 34.58 2.17
C LEU A 169 3.97 35.90 2.61
N ARG A 170 4.93 35.89 3.53
CA ARG A 170 5.67 37.08 3.95
C ARG A 170 6.62 37.58 2.86
N SER A 171 7.22 36.73 2.04
CA SER A 171 8.08 37.16 0.93
C SER A 171 7.30 37.47 -0.36
N ALA A 172 6.46 36.54 -0.82
CA ALA A 172 5.79 36.64 -2.11
C ALA A 172 4.46 37.41 -2.05
N GLY A 173 3.82 37.48 -0.88
CA GLY A 173 2.53 38.12 -0.65
C GLY A 173 1.35 37.13 -0.52
N PRO A 174 0.17 37.60 -0.07
CA PRO A 174 -0.95 36.77 0.36
C PRO A 174 -1.61 35.96 -0.76
N TRP A 175 -1.53 36.41 -2.03
CA TRP A 175 -2.09 35.70 -3.18
C TRP A 175 -1.49 34.31 -3.39
N HIS A 176 -0.25 34.09 -2.92
CA HIS A 176 0.42 32.80 -2.98
C HIS A 176 -0.23 31.73 -2.10
N MET A 177 -1.19 32.08 -1.24
CA MET A 177 -2.07 31.13 -0.54
C MET A 177 -2.72 30.12 -1.50
N LEU A 178 -3.04 30.52 -2.74
CA LEU A 178 -3.63 29.62 -3.74
C LEU A 178 -2.73 28.42 -4.08
N PHE A 179 -1.40 28.61 -4.15
CA PHE A 179 -0.45 27.52 -4.34
C PHE A 179 -0.52 26.51 -3.19
N PHE A 180 -0.57 27.01 -1.95
CA PHE A 180 -0.69 26.16 -0.76
C PHE A 180 -2.04 25.44 -0.67
N ILE A 181 -3.14 26.08 -1.05
CA ILE A 181 -4.46 25.43 -1.12
C ILE A 181 -4.43 24.28 -2.13
N VAL A 182 -3.85 24.50 -3.32
CA VAL A 182 -3.76 23.46 -4.37
C VAL A 182 -2.86 22.31 -3.94
N ILE A 183 -1.66 22.56 -3.41
CA ILE A 183 -0.74 21.47 -3.00
C ILE A 183 -1.22 20.73 -1.75
N ILE A 184 -1.94 21.38 -0.82
CA ILE A 184 -2.53 20.68 0.33
C ILE A 184 -3.75 19.85 -0.13
N PHE A 185 -4.66 20.41 -0.93
CA PHE A 185 -5.84 19.67 -1.37
C PHE A 185 -5.51 18.52 -2.34
N LEU A 186 -4.64 18.76 -3.32
CA LEU A 186 -4.30 17.81 -4.39
C LEU A 186 -3.05 16.98 -4.06
N GLY A 187 -2.20 17.45 -3.14
CA GLY A 187 -1.08 16.68 -2.58
C GLY A 187 -1.53 15.88 -1.36
N SER A 188 -1.74 16.50 -0.19
CA SER A 188 -1.98 15.73 1.04
C SER A 188 -3.30 14.95 1.00
N PHE A 189 -4.45 15.60 0.76
CA PHE A 189 -5.74 14.91 0.81
C PHE A 189 -5.91 13.88 -0.31
N TYR A 190 -5.52 14.19 -1.55
CA TYR A 190 -5.66 13.22 -2.64
C TYR A 190 -4.61 12.10 -2.59
N LEU A 191 -3.33 12.39 -2.37
CA LEU A 191 -2.30 11.34 -2.37
C LEU A 191 -2.37 10.47 -1.12
N VAL A 192 -2.63 11.02 0.08
CA VAL A 192 -2.77 10.17 1.29
C VAL A 192 -4.00 9.27 1.17
N ASN A 193 -5.14 9.76 0.69
CA ASN A 193 -6.32 8.90 0.48
C ASN A 193 -6.10 7.86 -0.63
N LEU A 194 -5.35 8.19 -1.69
CA LEU A 194 -4.96 7.23 -2.73
C LEU A 194 -3.97 6.17 -2.20
N ILE A 195 -2.99 6.57 -1.37
CA ILE A 195 -2.09 5.63 -0.68
C ILE A 195 -2.92 4.70 0.21
N LEU A 196 -3.82 5.24 1.05
CA LEU A 196 -4.68 4.44 1.93
C LEU A 196 -5.58 3.48 1.14
N ALA A 197 -6.17 3.92 0.03
CA ALA A 197 -6.98 3.06 -0.83
C ALA A 197 -6.17 1.92 -1.47
N ILE A 198 -4.94 2.19 -1.95
CA ILE A 198 -4.10 1.14 -2.54
C ILE A 198 -3.50 0.22 -1.47
N VAL A 199 -3.14 0.75 -0.30
CA VAL A 199 -2.76 -0.07 0.87
C VAL A 199 -3.90 -1.03 1.22
N ALA A 200 -5.15 -0.54 1.31
CA ALA A 200 -6.32 -1.38 1.56
C ALA A 200 -6.52 -2.45 0.48
N MET A 201 -6.56 -2.07 -0.81
CA MET A 201 -6.68 -3.06 -1.91
C MET A 201 -5.55 -4.10 -1.89
N SER A 202 -4.31 -3.68 -1.58
CA SER A 202 -3.16 -4.61 -1.48
C SER A 202 -3.23 -5.51 -0.24
N TYR A 203 -3.86 -5.04 0.85
CA TYR A 203 -4.08 -5.83 2.06
C TYR A 203 -5.18 -6.86 1.83
N ASP A 204 -6.28 -6.47 1.19
CA ASP A 204 -7.38 -7.37 0.79
C ASP A 204 -6.86 -8.46 -0.18
N GLU A 205 -5.99 -8.10 -1.14
CA GLU A 205 -5.36 -9.08 -2.04
C GLU A 205 -4.39 -10.03 -1.29
N LEU A 206 -3.65 -9.52 -0.29
CA LEU A 206 -2.77 -10.33 0.55
C LEU A 206 -3.56 -11.29 1.46
N GLN A 207 -4.65 -10.84 2.08
CA GLN A 207 -5.54 -11.70 2.87
C GLN A 207 -6.13 -12.80 1.99
N LYS A 208 -6.69 -12.43 0.84
CA LYS A 208 -7.27 -13.39 -0.10
C LYS A 208 -6.26 -14.44 -0.57
N LYS A 209 -5.02 -14.04 -0.87
CA LYS A 209 -3.95 -15.01 -1.23
C LYS A 209 -3.59 -15.95 -0.08
N ALA A 210 -3.56 -15.46 1.16
CA ALA A 210 -3.30 -16.30 2.33
C ALA A 210 -4.43 -17.32 2.56
N GLU A 211 -5.69 -16.91 2.40
CA GLU A 211 -6.86 -17.81 2.48
C GLU A 211 -6.84 -18.87 1.34
N GLU A 212 -6.47 -18.48 0.12
CA GLU A 212 -6.30 -19.41 -1.01
C GLU A 212 -5.13 -20.39 -0.81
N GLU A 213 -4.04 -19.98 -0.16
CA GLU A 213 -2.88 -20.83 0.17
C GLU A 213 -3.21 -21.83 1.29
N GLU A 214 -3.88 -21.39 2.37
CA GLU A 214 -4.32 -22.25 3.48
C GLU A 214 -5.32 -23.33 3.00
N ALA A 215 -6.29 -22.96 2.15
CA ALA A 215 -7.24 -23.91 1.56
C ALA A 215 -6.55 -24.95 0.66
N ALA A 216 -5.52 -24.55 -0.09
CA ALA A 216 -4.75 -25.46 -0.94
C ALA A 216 -3.84 -26.40 -0.11
N GLU A 217 -3.27 -25.93 0.99
CA GLU A 217 -2.53 -26.79 1.93
C GLU A 217 -3.45 -27.81 2.63
N GLU A 218 -4.67 -27.41 3.04
CA GLU A 218 -5.65 -28.34 3.65
C GLU A 218 -6.10 -29.43 2.65
N GLU A 219 -6.38 -29.07 1.40
CA GLU A 219 -6.73 -30.03 0.35
C GLU A 219 -5.58 -31.00 0.05
N ALA A 220 -4.34 -30.50 -0.08
CA ALA A 220 -3.17 -31.33 -0.29
C ALA A 220 -2.88 -32.27 0.90
N LEU A 221 -3.14 -31.83 2.13
CA LEU A 221 -3.03 -32.67 3.33
C LEU A 221 -4.06 -33.81 3.30
N ARG A 222 -5.32 -33.50 2.96
CA ARG A 222 -6.40 -34.49 2.87
C ARG A 222 -6.13 -35.54 1.79
N GLU A 223 -5.67 -35.13 0.60
CA GLU A 223 -5.25 -36.06 -0.46
C GLU A 223 -4.08 -36.95 -0.01
N ALA A 224 -3.11 -36.41 0.73
CA ALA A 224 -1.98 -37.16 1.25
C ALA A 224 -2.41 -38.20 2.31
N GLU A 225 -3.34 -37.86 3.19
CA GLU A 225 -3.92 -38.78 4.18
C GLU A 225 -4.72 -39.91 3.50
N GLU A 226 -5.59 -39.60 2.55
CA GLU A 226 -6.33 -40.60 1.76
C GLU A 226 -5.38 -41.55 1.00
N ALA A 227 -4.34 -41.00 0.37
CA ALA A 227 -3.32 -41.80 -0.33
C ALA A 227 -2.48 -42.66 0.63
N ALA A 228 -2.25 -42.21 1.86
CA ALA A 228 -1.56 -43.00 2.90
C ALA A 228 -2.46 -44.13 3.41
N ALA A 229 -3.72 -43.87 3.71
CA ALA A 229 -4.71 -44.87 4.12
C ALA A 229 -4.90 -45.94 3.04
N ALA A 230 -5.01 -45.55 1.76
CA ALA A 230 -5.11 -46.48 0.64
C ALA A 230 -3.85 -47.36 0.46
N LYS A 231 -2.65 -46.85 0.79
CA LYS A 231 -1.41 -47.65 0.81
C LYS A 231 -1.38 -48.61 1.99
N ALA A 232 -1.79 -48.18 3.19
CA ALA A 232 -1.87 -49.03 4.37
C ALA A 232 -2.83 -50.21 4.16
N ALA A 233 -4.06 -49.94 3.68
CA ALA A 233 -5.04 -50.99 3.38
C ALA A 233 -4.55 -51.99 2.32
N LYS A 234 -3.78 -51.54 1.31
CA LYS A 234 -3.14 -52.44 0.33
C LYS A 234 -2.05 -53.31 0.95
N LEU A 235 -1.23 -52.76 1.85
CA LEU A 235 -0.21 -53.51 2.58
C LEU A 235 -0.82 -54.55 3.52
N GLU A 236 -1.88 -54.19 4.25
CA GLU A 236 -2.64 -55.11 5.11
C GLU A 236 -3.29 -56.24 4.30
N ALA A 237 -3.91 -55.92 3.16
CA ALA A 237 -4.49 -56.93 2.27
C ALA A 237 -3.42 -57.88 1.70
N GLN A 238 -2.23 -57.38 1.35
CA GLN A 238 -1.10 -58.20 0.92
C GLN A 238 -0.56 -59.08 2.06
N ALA A 239 -0.46 -58.56 3.28
CA ALA A 239 -0.03 -59.32 4.45
C ALA A 239 -1.04 -60.42 4.82
N ALA A 240 -2.34 -60.13 4.76
CA ALA A 240 -3.40 -61.12 4.97
C ALA A 240 -3.38 -62.22 3.90
N ALA A 241 -3.18 -61.87 2.62
CA ALA A 241 -3.03 -62.85 1.54
C ALA A 241 -1.77 -63.71 1.71
N ALA A 242 -0.65 -63.13 2.14
CA ALA A 242 0.58 -63.88 2.43
C ALA A 242 0.42 -64.82 3.63
N ALA A 243 -0.28 -64.39 4.69
CA ALA A 243 -0.60 -65.23 5.85
C ALA A 243 -1.52 -66.39 5.48
N ALA A 244 -2.52 -66.16 4.62
CA ALA A 244 -3.39 -67.21 4.09
C ALA A 244 -2.62 -68.22 3.21
N ALA A 245 -1.65 -67.76 2.42
CA ALA A 245 -0.77 -68.63 1.63
C ALA A 245 0.24 -69.43 2.48
N ALA A 246 0.55 -68.96 3.69
CA ALA A 246 1.53 -69.58 4.59
C ALA A 246 0.97 -70.72 5.46
N ASN A 247 -0.36 -70.95 5.49
CA ASN A 247 -0.99 -71.98 6.31
C ASN A 247 -1.88 -72.94 5.48
N PRO A 248 -1.31 -74.01 4.90
CA PRO A 248 -1.98 -74.85 3.92
C PRO A 248 -2.65 -76.11 4.52
N GLU A 249 -3.35 -76.01 5.65
CA GLU A 249 -4.12 -77.15 6.16
C GLU A 249 -5.38 -76.74 6.95
N ILE A 250 -6.55 -77.02 6.37
CA ILE A 250 -7.73 -77.69 6.97
C ILE A 250 -8.77 -77.78 5.86
N ALA A 251 -8.89 -78.97 5.26
CA ALA A 251 -10.07 -79.30 4.46
C ALA A 251 -11.24 -79.59 5.41
N LYS A 252 -12.43 -79.03 5.13
CA LYS A 252 -13.68 -79.47 5.76
C LYS A 252 -14.70 -79.88 4.71
N SER A 253 -15.09 -81.14 4.78
CA SER A 253 -16.06 -81.80 3.89
C SER A 253 -17.47 -81.21 4.08
N PRO A 254 -18.36 -81.22 3.07
CA PRO A 254 -19.68 -80.62 3.19
C PRO A 254 -20.69 -81.57 3.86
N SER A 255 -21.02 -81.30 5.12
CA SER A 255 -22.22 -81.82 5.78
C SER A 255 -22.78 -80.84 6.81
N ASP A 256 -24.04 -81.06 7.17
CA ASP A 256 -24.74 -80.49 8.34
C ASP A 256 -25.32 -79.07 8.20
N PHE A 257 -26.36 -79.04 7.37
CA PHE A 257 -27.59 -78.29 7.55
C PHE A 257 -28.19 -78.51 8.96
N SER A 258 -27.74 -77.79 9.99
CA SER A 258 -28.42 -77.67 11.29
C SER A 258 -27.84 -76.50 12.13
N CYS A 259 -28.63 -75.98 13.07
CA CYS A 259 -28.26 -74.94 14.05
C CYS A 259 -28.06 -73.50 13.50
N HIS A 260 -29.13 -72.92 12.91
CA HIS A 260 -29.36 -71.46 12.96
C HIS A 260 -30.62 -71.13 13.78
N SER A 261 -30.53 -71.47 15.06
CA SER A 261 -31.40 -71.07 16.19
C SER A 261 -30.59 -71.46 17.45
N TYR A 262 -30.55 -70.72 18.56
CA TYR A 262 -31.60 -69.88 19.16
C TYR A 262 -31.06 -68.73 20.05
N GLU A 263 -29.74 -68.48 20.11
CA GLU A 263 -29.15 -67.50 21.05
C GLU A 263 -28.78 -66.16 20.40
N LEU A 264 -29.80 -65.34 20.10
CA LEU A 264 -29.71 -63.89 20.36
C LEU A 264 -31.10 -63.27 20.62
N PHE A 265 -31.94 -63.98 21.39
CA PHE A 265 -33.21 -63.46 21.91
C PHE A 265 -33.10 -63.15 23.42
N VAL A 266 -32.14 -62.29 23.79
CA VAL A 266 -32.12 -61.60 25.07
C VAL A 266 -31.77 -60.13 24.79
N ASN A 267 -32.65 -59.22 25.23
CA ASN A 267 -32.61 -57.76 25.03
C ASN A 267 -33.06 -57.22 23.65
N GLN A 268 -34.30 -57.52 23.27
CA GLN A 268 -35.10 -56.55 22.50
C GLN A 268 -36.41 -56.27 23.24
N GLU A 269 -36.59 -55.04 23.74
CA GLU A 269 -37.90 -54.56 24.17
C GLU A 269 -38.75 -54.18 22.95
N LYS A 270 -40.08 -54.29 23.09
CA LYS A 270 -41.10 -54.14 22.04
C LYS A 270 -41.06 -52.77 21.34
N GLY A 271 -41.31 -52.75 20.02
CA GLY A 271 -41.47 -51.48 19.29
C GLY A 271 -41.86 -51.55 17.81
N ASN A 272 -42.97 -52.22 17.48
CA ASN A 272 -43.88 -51.96 16.33
C ASN A 272 -43.34 -51.71 14.90
N ASP A 273 -43.59 -52.69 14.02
CA ASP A 273 -44.07 -52.64 12.63
C ASP A 273 -43.45 -51.77 11.50
N ASP A 274 -43.59 -52.37 10.30
CA ASP A 274 -43.78 -51.77 8.99
C ASP A 274 -42.58 -51.33 8.10
N ASN A 275 -42.24 -52.29 7.23
CA ASN A 275 -42.25 -52.16 5.76
C ASN A 275 -41.03 -51.60 5.00
N ASN A 276 -40.42 -52.56 4.31
CA ASN A 276 -40.07 -52.52 2.88
C ASN A 276 -38.81 -51.75 2.43
N LYS A 277 -37.71 -52.50 2.38
CA LYS A 277 -36.55 -52.27 1.52
C LYS A 277 -36.88 -52.62 0.07
N GLU A 278 -36.85 -51.65 -0.86
CA GLU A 278 -36.53 -51.93 -2.27
C GLU A 278 -35.75 -50.81 -3.00
N LYS A 279 -34.62 -51.24 -3.58
CA LYS A 279 -34.02 -50.81 -4.88
C LYS A 279 -33.47 -49.39 -5.06
N MET A 280 -32.14 -49.31 -5.13
CA MET A 280 -31.45 -48.53 -6.16
C MET A 280 -31.33 -49.35 -7.45
N SER A 281 -31.68 -48.80 -8.63
CA SER A 281 -30.98 -49.03 -9.92
C SER A 281 -31.58 -48.23 -11.08
N ILE A 282 -30.81 -47.26 -11.58
CA ILE A 282 -30.51 -46.96 -13.01
C ILE A 282 -31.51 -47.49 -14.08
N ARG A 283 -32.14 -46.59 -14.87
CA ARG A 283 -31.80 -46.32 -16.30
C ARG A 283 -32.89 -45.56 -17.12
N SER A 284 -32.38 -44.63 -17.93
CA SER A 284 -32.92 -43.80 -19.05
C SER A 284 -34.18 -44.18 -19.86
N GLU A 285 -34.83 -43.11 -20.34
CA GLU A 285 -35.52 -42.93 -21.65
C GLU A 285 -36.91 -43.56 -21.91
N GLY A 286 -37.76 -42.82 -22.66
CA GLY A 286 -38.77 -43.43 -23.54
C GLY A 286 -40.22 -42.90 -23.44
N LEU A 287 -40.49 -41.78 -24.14
CA LEU A 287 -41.72 -41.42 -24.89
C LEU A 287 -43.17 -41.77 -24.40
N GLU A 288 -44.00 -40.73 -24.48
CA GLU A 288 -45.35 -40.67 -25.12
C GLU A 288 -46.69 -40.89 -24.37
N SER A 289 -47.66 -40.08 -24.82
CA SER A 289 -49.13 -40.09 -24.62
C SER A 289 -49.64 -39.83 -23.19
N VAL A 290 -50.15 -38.63 -22.88
CA VAL A 290 -51.49 -38.09 -23.25
C VAL A 290 -52.63 -38.76 -22.48
N SER A 291 -53.16 -38.05 -21.49
CA SER A 291 -54.61 -37.87 -21.34
C SER A 291 -54.90 -36.52 -20.65
N GLU A 292 -55.99 -35.91 -21.09
CA GLU A 292 -56.40 -34.52 -20.86
C GLU A 292 -57.54 -34.47 -19.83
N ILE A 293 -57.85 -33.27 -19.29
CA ILE A 293 -59.17 -32.77 -18.77
C ILE A 293 -59.01 -31.96 -17.47
N THR A 294 -59.60 -30.77 -17.24
CA THR A 294 -60.14 -29.66 -18.06
C THR A 294 -60.36 -28.45 -17.11
N ARG A 295 -60.42 -27.22 -17.66
CA ARG A 295 -61.05 -25.96 -17.17
C ARG A 295 -60.06 -24.81 -16.90
N THR A 296 -59.82 -23.94 -17.90
CA THR A 296 -60.58 -22.70 -18.24
C THR A 296 -60.46 -21.63 -17.15
N THR A 297 -59.92 -20.44 -17.39
CA THR A 297 -60.40 -19.44 -18.38
C THR A 297 -59.32 -18.46 -18.88
N ALA A 298 -59.49 -17.93 -20.09
CA ALA A 298 -58.87 -16.70 -20.62
C ALA A 298 -60.01 -15.77 -21.12
N PRO A 299 -59.82 -14.70 -21.93
CA PRO A 299 -58.62 -13.89 -22.26
C PRO A 299 -58.85 -12.35 -22.21
N THR A 300 -57.78 -11.55 -22.32
CA THR A 300 -57.62 -10.33 -23.20
C THR A 300 -56.26 -9.68 -22.85
N ALA A 301 -55.26 -9.45 -23.71
CA ALA A 301 -55.11 -9.27 -25.16
C ALA A 301 -55.28 -7.83 -25.71
N THR A 302 -54.16 -7.09 -25.78
CA THR A 302 -53.75 -6.10 -26.82
C THR A 302 -52.33 -5.61 -26.49
N ALA A 303 -51.37 -5.28 -27.38
CA ALA A 303 -50.99 -5.60 -28.77
C ALA A 303 -50.19 -4.38 -29.33
N ALA A 304 -49.14 -4.62 -30.14
CA ALA A 304 -48.20 -3.62 -30.74
C ALA A 304 -47.35 -2.79 -29.74
N GLY A 305 -46.11 -2.33 -29.97
CA GLY A 305 -45.11 -2.41 -31.06
C GLY A 305 -43.81 -1.67 -30.60
N THR A 306 -42.68 -1.54 -31.34
CA THR A 306 -42.26 -2.10 -32.64
C THR A 306 -40.74 -1.89 -32.89
N ALA A 307 -40.10 -2.81 -33.63
CA ALA A 307 -38.90 -2.63 -34.50
C ALA A 307 -37.49 -2.22 -33.96
N LYS A 308 -36.58 -3.22 -33.97
CA LYS A 308 -35.20 -3.27 -34.57
C LYS A 308 -34.37 -1.99 -34.81
N ALA A 309 -33.08 -2.08 -34.40
CA ALA A 309 -31.92 -1.86 -35.29
C ALA A 309 -30.68 -2.69 -34.83
N ARG A 310 -29.85 -3.17 -35.79
CA ARG A 310 -28.61 -3.97 -35.56
C ARG A 310 -27.56 -3.63 -36.62
N LYS A 311 -26.33 -3.31 -36.20
CA LYS A 311 -25.01 -3.34 -36.89
C LYS A 311 -23.95 -3.30 -35.76
N VAL A 312 -22.92 -4.13 -35.63
CA VAL A 312 -22.05 -4.93 -36.54
C VAL A 312 -21.01 -4.08 -37.30
N SER A 313 -19.79 -4.16 -36.78
CA SER A 313 -18.44 -4.05 -37.37
C SER A 313 -18.11 -2.94 -38.38
N ALA A 314 -17.08 -2.16 -38.02
CA ALA A 314 -15.80 -2.16 -38.71
C ALA A 314 -14.68 -2.37 -37.66
#